data_AF-A0A059WXE0-F1
#
_entry.id   AF-A0A059WXE0-F1
#
_cell.length_a   1.000
_cell.length_b   1.000
_cell.length_c   1.000
_cell.angle_alpha   90.00
_cell.angle_beta   90.00
_cell.angle_gamma   90.00
#
_symmetry.space_group_name_H-M   'P 1'
#
loop_
_entity.id
_entity.type
_entity.pdbx_description
1 polymer ?
#
loop_
_entity_poly.entity_id
_entity_poly.type
_entity_poly.pdbx_seq_one_letter_code
_entity_poly.pdbx_strand_id
1 'polypeptide(L)'
;EAGLNDLDRLSRTELFRKDGASAAALDFIGGTGSALQAVWHAAILKLRGVPLFPPKLYRLVGGNQTLTDTFAERLGGRIQLNSPVTAIEHGESGVRISCRTGDRTTQLEADYLVCAMSARMLRLLPVKPAWPEEKIYAITNVPYYHDTRVILQSRTPFWNRDGLSPNMEFGESSLYHVWRASEEVKTTRGLLAGTASGAGTADGAL
;
A
#
# COMPACT_ATOMS: atom_id res chain seq x y z
N GLU A 1 24.36 1.35 14.04
CA GLU A 1 23.26 2.32 14.24
C GLU A 1 23.71 3.69 13.71
N ALA A 2 22.85 4.44 13.00
CA ALA A 2 23.24 5.69 12.35
C ALA A 2 23.13 6.94 13.26
N GLY A 3 22.67 6.79 14.50
CA GLY A 3 22.52 7.90 15.45
C GLY A 3 21.41 8.90 15.11
N LEU A 4 20.41 8.49 14.31
CA LEU A 4 19.35 9.37 13.80
C LEU A 4 17.96 9.07 14.38
N ASN A 5 17.86 8.20 15.39
CA ASN A 5 16.56 7.73 15.89
C ASN A 5 15.68 8.86 16.44
N ASP A 6 16.29 9.94 16.95
CA ASP A 6 15.54 11.11 17.43
C ASP A 6 14.74 11.81 16.32
N LEU A 7 15.10 11.62 15.04
CA LEU A 7 14.33 12.14 13.91
C LEU A 7 12.96 11.44 13.77
N ASP A 8 12.74 10.29 14.42
CA ASP A 8 11.44 9.62 14.37
C ASP A 8 10.38 10.37 15.18
N ARG A 9 10.83 11.21 16.13
CA ARG A 9 9.96 12.07 16.94
C ARG A 9 9.58 13.37 16.24
N LEU A 10 10.12 13.61 15.04
CA LEU A 10 9.86 14.80 14.24
C LEU A 10 9.10 14.41 12.98
N SER A 11 8.14 15.23 12.61
CA SER A 11 7.59 15.24 11.25
C SER A 11 8.60 15.84 10.27
N ARG A 12 8.47 15.49 8.99
CA ARG A 12 9.24 16.12 7.91
C ARG A 12 9.09 17.65 7.91
N THR A 13 7.88 18.15 8.17
CA THR A 13 7.63 19.59 8.30
C THR A 13 8.41 20.22 9.46
N GLU A 14 8.46 19.58 10.63
CA GLU A 14 9.22 20.10 11.78
C GLU A 14 10.71 20.12 11.52
N LEU A 15 11.25 19.06 10.91
CA LEU A 15 12.65 19.03 10.52
C LEU A 15 13.00 20.17 9.56
N PHE A 16 12.26 20.31 8.45
CA PHE A 16 12.55 21.37 7.47
C PHE A 16 12.33 22.77 8.03
N ARG A 17 11.33 22.98 8.90
CA ARG A 17 11.12 24.26 9.57
C ARG A 17 12.30 24.60 10.47
N LYS A 18 12.79 23.64 11.25
CA LYS A 18 13.97 23.80 12.11
C LYS A 18 15.20 24.22 11.30
N ASP A 19 15.32 23.71 10.08
CA ASP A 19 16.42 24.01 9.17
C ASP A 19 16.18 25.28 8.31
N GLY A 20 15.13 26.05 8.60
CA GLY A 20 14.89 27.36 7.99
C GLY A 20 14.12 27.35 6.67
N ALA A 21 13.40 26.26 6.35
CA ALA A 21 12.54 26.22 5.17
C ALA A 21 11.43 27.29 5.23
N SER A 22 11.18 27.94 4.09
CA SER A 22 10.10 28.92 3.94
C SER A 22 8.72 28.27 4.02
N ALA A 23 7.67 29.06 4.29
CA ALA A 23 6.29 28.56 4.29
C ALA A 23 5.93 27.85 2.97
N ALA A 24 6.26 28.47 1.83
CA ALA A 24 6.03 27.87 0.51
C ALA A 24 6.80 26.55 0.32
N ALA A 25 8.02 26.43 0.85
CA ALA A 25 8.74 25.16 0.81
C ALA A 25 8.04 24.12 1.70
N LEU A 26 7.60 24.48 2.91
CA LEU A 26 6.88 23.57 3.79
C LEU A 26 5.55 23.10 3.19
N ASP A 27 4.86 23.94 2.41
CA ASP A 27 3.64 23.52 1.70
C ASP A 27 3.93 22.49 0.61
N PHE A 28 5.09 22.60 -0.06
CA PHE A 28 5.45 21.72 -1.17
C PHE A 28 6.16 20.42 -0.73
N ILE A 29 7.11 20.50 0.21
CA ILE A 29 7.93 19.37 0.65
C ILE A 29 7.67 18.95 2.10
N GLY A 30 6.83 19.66 2.85
CA GLY A 30 6.44 19.28 4.21
C GLY A 30 5.59 18.00 4.23
N GLY A 31 5.39 17.46 5.42
CA GLY A 31 4.56 16.29 5.65
C GLY A 31 4.52 15.93 7.13
N THR A 32 3.45 15.28 7.55
CA THR A 32 3.23 14.84 8.93
C THR A 32 3.93 13.51 9.26
N GLY A 33 4.43 12.80 8.26
CA GLY A 33 5.18 11.55 8.46
C GLY A 33 6.56 11.75 9.09
N SER A 34 7.08 10.67 9.69
CA SER A 34 8.39 10.62 10.35
C SER A 34 9.52 11.14 9.46
N ALA A 35 10.31 12.09 9.99
CA ALA A 35 11.48 12.62 9.32
C ALA A 35 12.56 11.55 9.16
N LEU A 36 12.69 10.65 10.14
CA LEU A 36 13.60 9.50 10.05
C LEU A 36 13.24 8.61 8.85
N GLN A 37 11.95 8.29 8.67
CA GLN A 37 11.48 7.52 7.53
C GLN A 37 11.83 8.20 6.20
N ALA A 38 11.65 9.52 6.10
CA ALA A 38 11.99 10.27 4.89
C ALA A 38 13.49 10.21 4.56
N VAL A 39 14.35 10.38 5.58
CA VAL A 39 15.82 10.30 5.43
C VAL A 39 16.25 8.89 5.01
N TRP A 40 15.73 7.85 5.66
CA TRP A 40 16.03 6.46 5.29
C TRP A 40 15.59 6.14 3.87
N HIS A 41 14.39 6.57 3.49
CA HIS A 41 13.87 6.35 2.14
C HIS A 41 14.79 6.98 1.09
N ALA A 42 15.17 8.25 1.27
CA ALA A 42 16.10 8.94 0.38
C ALA A 42 17.48 8.26 0.32
N ALA A 43 18.02 7.83 1.48
CA ALA A 43 19.29 7.13 1.56
C ALA A 43 19.27 5.78 0.82
N ILE A 44 18.22 4.99 0.99
CA ILE A 44 18.06 3.69 0.31
C ILE A 44 18.00 3.88 -1.20
N LEU A 45 17.21 4.86 -1.68
CA LEU A 45 17.12 5.15 -3.11
C LEU A 45 18.47 5.59 -3.68
N LYS A 46 19.19 6.47 -2.98
CA LYS A 46 20.54 6.91 -3.37
C LYS A 46 21.51 5.72 -3.45
N LEU A 47 21.52 4.84 -2.44
CA LEU A 47 22.38 3.66 -2.42
C LEU A 47 22.05 2.66 -3.53
N ARG A 48 20.77 2.56 -3.91
CA ARG A 48 20.31 1.70 -5.02
C ARG A 48 20.48 2.34 -6.39
N GLY A 49 20.90 3.60 -6.49
CA GLY A 49 21.00 4.33 -7.76
C GLY A 49 19.64 4.57 -8.42
N VAL A 50 18.55 4.61 -7.64
CA VAL A 50 17.19 4.82 -8.14
C VAL A 50 16.77 6.26 -7.84
N PRO A 51 16.22 7.01 -8.82
CA PRO A 51 15.74 8.36 -8.58
C PRO A 51 14.51 8.36 -7.67
N LEU A 52 14.36 9.43 -6.87
CA LEU A 52 13.16 9.66 -6.06
C LEU A 52 11.89 9.74 -6.92
N PHE A 53 12.02 10.32 -8.12
CA PHE A 53 10.97 10.40 -9.12
C PHE A 53 11.44 9.67 -10.40
N PRO A 54 10.97 8.45 -10.66
CA PRO A 54 11.31 7.72 -11.86
C PRO A 54 10.87 8.47 -13.12
N PRO A 55 11.77 8.71 -14.11
CA PRO A 55 11.43 9.45 -15.32
C PRO A 55 10.59 8.64 -16.32
N LYS A 56 10.46 7.32 -16.09
CA LYS A 56 9.74 6.39 -16.95
C LYS A 56 8.82 5.53 -16.09
N LEU A 57 7.59 5.37 -16.55
CA LEU A 57 6.59 4.49 -15.96
C LEU A 57 6.36 3.29 -16.89
N TYR A 58 6.36 2.09 -16.32
CA TYR A 58 6.04 0.86 -17.04
C TYR A 58 4.80 0.23 -16.42
N ARG A 59 3.98 -0.42 -17.25
CA ARG A 59 2.77 -1.13 -16.85
C ARG A 59 2.81 -2.53 -17.45
N LEU A 60 2.30 -3.51 -16.71
CA LEU A 60 2.10 -4.84 -17.26
C LEU A 60 0.94 -4.81 -18.25
N VAL A 61 1.18 -5.32 -19.46
CA VAL A 61 0.12 -5.49 -20.46
C VAL A 61 -0.91 -6.48 -19.90
N GLY A 62 -2.19 -6.13 -19.97
CA GLY A 62 -3.27 -6.90 -19.32
C GLY A 62 -3.55 -6.51 -17.88
N GLY A 63 -2.77 -5.58 -17.30
CA GLY A 63 -2.95 -5.08 -15.94
C GLY A 63 -2.06 -5.78 -14.91
N ASN A 64 -1.82 -5.11 -13.77
CA ASN A 64 -0.90 -5.58 -12.73
C ASN A 64 -1.30 -6.93 -12.11
N GLN A 65 -2.60 -7.27 -12.13
CA GLN A 65 -3.10 -8.55 -11.61
C GLN A 65 -2.53 -9.76 -12.36
N THR A 66 -2.16 -9.60 -13.64
CA THR A 66 -1.53 -10.66 -14.45
C THR A 66 -0.30 -11.26 -13.76
N LEU A 67 0.45 -10.45 -12.99
CA LEU A 67 1.59 -10.93 -12.23
C LEU A 67 1.17 -11.97 -11.19
N THR A 68 0.18 -11.64 -10.35
CA THR A 68 -0.30 -12.54 -9.30
C THR A 68 -1.02 -13.74 -9.87
N ASP A 69 -1.79 -13.56 -10.94
CA ASP A 69 -2.51 -14.65 -11.60
C ASP A 69 -1.53 -15.69 -12.18
N THR A 70 -0.44 -15.23 -12.81
CA THR A 70 0.61 -16.13 -13.36
C THR A 70 1.27 -16.97 -12.26
N PHE A 71 1.52 -16.40 -11.07
CA PHE A 71 2.03 -17.17 -9.93
C PHE A 71 0.99 -18.15 -9.41
N ALA A 72 -0.28 -17.73 -9.34
CA ALA A 72 -1.36 -18.56 -8.84
C ALA A 72 -1.59 -19.80 -9.72
N GLU A 73 -1.59 -19.62 -11.04
CA GLU A 73 -1.68 -20.72 -12.02
C GLU A 73 -0.58 -21.77 -11.82
N ARG A 74 0.67 -21.33 -11.59
CA ARG A 74 1.80 -22.25 -11.35
C ARG A 74 1.70 -23.01 -10.03
N LEU A 75 1.11 -22.40 -9.01
CA LEU A 75 0.86 -23.07 -7.72
C LEU A 75 -0.33 -24.04 -7.80
N GLY A 76 -1.28 -23.79 -8.71
CA GLY A 76 -2.40 -24.67 -9.01
C GLY A 76 -3.21 -25.02 -7.77
N GLY A 77 -3.48 -26.31 -7.56
CA GLY A 77 -4.28 -26.81 -6.44
C GLY A 77 -3.70 -26.59 -5.04
N ARG A 78 -2.51 -25.98 -4.92
CA ARG A 78 -1.93 -25.57 -3.63
C ARG A 78 -2.61 -24.32 -3.05
N ILE A 79 -3.34 -23.56 -3.89
CA ILE A 79 -4.06 -22.37 -3.45
C ILE A 79 -5.50 -22.75 -3.08
N GLN A 80 -5.89 -22.42 -1.85
CA GLN A 80 -7.26 -22.57 -1.37
C GLN A 80 -7.89 -21.19 -1.22
N LEU A 81 -8.72 -20.82 -2.20
CA LEU A 81 -9.51 -19.58 -2.17
C LEU A 81 -10.75 -19.75 -1.28
N ASN A 82 -11.36 -18.64 -0.86
CA ASN A 82 -12.55 -18.62 0.00
C ASN A 82 -12.38 -19.41 1.32
N SER A 83 -11.15 -19.53 1.79
CA SER A 83 -10.78 -20.22 3.02
C SER A 83 -10.11 -19.24 4.00
N PRO A 84 -10.81 -18.18 4.48
CA PRO A 84 -10.22 -17.23 5.41
C PRO A 84 -9.71 -17.94 6.67
N VAL A 85 -8.48 -17.61 7.05
CA VAL A 85 -7.90 -18.00 8.34
C VAL A 85 -8.70 -17.32 9.46
N THR A 86 -9.01 -18.06 10.51
CA THR A 86 -9.80 -17.60 11.66
C THR A 86 -9.06 -17.75 12.99
N ALA A 87 -8.01 -18.56 13.07
CA ALA A 87 -7.13 -18.65 14.23
C ALA A 87 -5.76 -19.20 13.85
N ILE A 88 -4.72 -18.83 14.60
CA ILE A 88 -3.36 -19.37 14.48
C ILE A 88 -2.93 -19.92 15.84
N GLU A 89 -2.50 -21.17 15.85
CA GLU A 89 -1.82 -21.79 16.99
C GLU A 89 -0.40 -22.17 16.57
N HIS A 90 0.58 -21.95 17.44
CA HIS A 90 1.99 -22.26 17.15
C HIS A 90 2.73 -22.78 18.39
N GLY A 91 3.81 -23.51 18.17
CA GLY A 91 4.66 -24.06 19.21
C GLY A 91 5.94 -24.65 18.65
N GLU A 92 6.73 -25.32 19.49
CA GLU A 92 8.02 -25.90 19.10
C GLU A 92 7.89 -26.99 18.03
N SER A 93 6.76 -27.69 17.98
CA SER A 93 6.50 -28.79 17.05
C SER A 93 5.80 -28.37 15.75
N GLY A 94 5.46 -27.09 15.58
CA GLY A 94 4.86 -26.56 14.37
C GLY A 94 3.71 -25.59 14.60
N VAL A 95 2.81 -25.50 13.63
CA VAL A 95 1.67 -24.58 13.60
C VAL A 95 0.37 -25.31 13.29
N ARG A 96 -0.74 -24.83 13.84
CA ARG A 96 -2.10 -25.24 13.51
C ARG A 96 -2.92 -24.02 13.12
N ILE A 97 -3.50 -24.04 11.93
CA ILE A 97 -4.26 -22.94 11.35
C ILE A 97 -5.72 -23.37 11.26
N SER A 98 -6.61 -22.59 11.87
CA SER A 98 -8.04 -22.76 11.66
C SER A 98 -8.47 -21.89 10.48
N CYS A 99 -9.21 -22.48 9.55
CA CYS A 99 -9.79 -21.78 8.40
C CYS A 99 -11.30 -22.03 8.36
N ARG A 100 -12.05 -21.11 7.77
CA ARG A 100 -13.47 -21.31 7.48
C ARG A 100 -13.65 -21.63 6.00
N THR A 101 -14.28 -22.76 5.68
CA THR A 101 -14.63 -23.15 4.32
C THR A 101 -16.14 -23.37 4.25
N GLY A 102 -16.87 -22.41 3.69
CA GLY A 102 -18.34 -22.33 3.81
C GLY A 102 -18.75 -22.20 5.29
N ASP A 103 -19.68 -23.04 5.74
CA ASP A 103 -20.15 -23.05 7.13
C ASP A 103 -19.29 -23.94 8.06
N ARG A 104 -18.21 -24.52 7.54
CA ARG A 104 -17.35 -25.45 8.29
C ARG A 104 -16.04 -24.79 8.70
N THR A 105 -15.57 -25.15 9.89
CA THR A 105 -14.20 -24.87 10.32
C THR A 105 -13.33 -26.08 10.01
N THR A 106 -12.21 -25.85 9.31
CA THR A 106 -11.19 -26.86 9.01
C THR A 106 -9.88 -26.48 9.67
N GLN A 107 -9.10 -27.46 10.12
CA GLN A 107 -7.78 -27.25 10.70
C GLN A 107 -6.69 -27.78 9.77
N LEU A 108 -5.62 -27.02 9.62
CA LEU A 108 -4.43 -27.37 8.86
C LEU A 108 -3.23 -27.37 9.80
N GLU A 109 -2.41 -28.41 9.75
CA GLU A 109 -1.17 -28.51 10.52
C GLU A 109 0.04 -28.47 9.58
N ALA A 110 1.11 -27.80 10.00
CA ALA A 110 2.35 -27.67 9.24
C ALA A 110 3.54 -27.41 10.18
N ASP A 111 4.76 -27.58 9.68
CA ASP A 111 5.97 -27.27 10.45
C ASP A 111 6.18 -25.75 10.63
N TYR A 112 5.78 -24.96 9.62
CA TYR A 112 6.00 -23.51 9.60
C TYR A 112 4.82 -22.76 8.98
N LEU A 113 4.61 -21.53 9.45
CA LEU A 113 3.69 -20.55 8.84
C LEU A 113 4.48 -19.35 8.32
N VAL A 114 4.35 -19.06 7.01
CA VAL A 114 4.69 -17.74 6.46
C VAL A 114 3.41 -16.91 6.40
N CYS A 115 3.23 -16.01 7.37
CA CYS A 115 2.05 -15.17 7.45
C CYS A 115 2.20 -13.92 6.57
N ALA A 116 1.54 -13.91 5.41
CA ALA A 116 1.49 -12.78 4.48
C ALA A 116 0.26 -11.86 4.66
N MET A 117 -0.46 -12.00 5.79
CA MET A 117 -1.57 -11.10 6.12
C MET A 117 -1.07 -9.72 6.54
N SER A 118 -1.88 -8.69 6.30
CA SER A 118 -1.59 -7.35 6.80
C SER A 118 -1.63 -7.31 8.34
N ALA A 119 -0.87 -6.39 8.95
CA ALA A 119 -0.94 -6.16 10.40
C ALA A 119 -2.36 -5.81 10.87
N ARG A 120 -3.13 -5.09 10.04
CA ARG A 120 -4.56 -4.82 10.30
C ARG A 120 -5.37 -6.11 10.45
N MET A 121 -5.22 -7.08 9.55
CA MET A 121 -5.92 -8.36 9.66
C MET A 121 -5.46 -9.18 10.87
N LEU A 122 -4.17 -9.11 11.19
CA LEU A 122 -3.60 -9.80 12.36
C LEU A 122 -4.15 -9.31 13.70
N ARG A 123 -4.65 -8.07 13.78
CA ARG A 123 -5.33 -7.55 14.99
C ARG A 123 -6.66 -8.26 15.28
N LEU A 124 -7.29 -8.82 14.26
CA LEU A 124 -8.63 -9.42 14.34
C LEU A 124 -8.58 -10.93 14.61
N LEU A 125 -7.40 -11.53 14.56
CA LEU A 125 -7.22 -12.97 14.60
C LEU A 125 -6.66 -13.42 15.96
N PRO A 126 -7.30 -14.38 16.64
CA PRO A 126 -6.73 -14.98 17.82
C PRO A 126 -5.47 -15.77 17.45
N VAL A 127 -4.37 -15.49 18.15
CA VAL A 127 -3.10 -16.22 18.02
C VAL A 127 -2.65 -16.77 19.36
N LYS A 128 -2.29 -18.05 19.41
CA LYS A 128 -1.89 -18.76 20.64
C LYS A 128 -0.59 -19.56 20.46
N PRO A 129 0.39 -19.46 21.39
CA PRO A 129 0.49 -18.42 22.39
C PRO A 129 0.57 -17.03 21.73
N ALA A 130 0.32 -15.98 22.52
CA ALA A 130 0.44 -14.62 22.01
C ALA A 130 1.87 -14.37 21.49
N TRP A 131 2.02 -13.47 20.52
CA TRP A 131 3.34 -13.03 20.07
C TRP A 131 4.09 -12.29 21.20
N PRO A 132 5.42 -12.17 21.11
CA PRO A 132 6.17 -11.27 21.97
C PRO A 132 5.61 -9.84 21.98
N GLU A 133 5.75 -9.15 23.10
CA GLU A 133 5.17 -7.83 23.34
C GLU A 133 5.57 -6.82 22.27
N GLU A 134 6.84 -6.82 21.84
CA GLU A 134 7.35 -5.94 20.79
C GLU A 134 6.64 -6.15 19.44
N LYS A 135 6.27 -7.41 19.12
CA LYS A 135 5.53 -7.73 17.90
C LYS A 135 4.06 -7.32 18.02
N ILE A 136 3.46 -7.53 19.19
CA ILE A 136 2.09 -7.06 19.48
C ILE A 136 2.04 -5.54 19.33
N TYR A 137 2.99 -4.82 19.90
CA TYR A 137 3.10 -3.37 19.80
C TYR A 137 3.17 -2.92 18.33
N ALA A 138 4.05 -3.52 17.54
CA ALA A 138 4.18 -3.18 16.12
C ALA A 138 2.90 -3.46 15.32
N ILE A 139 2.29 -4.65 15.50
CA ILE A 139 1.05 -5.03 14.81
C ILE A 139 -0.07 -4.07 15.16
N THR A 140 -0.18 -3.68 16.43
CA THR A 140 -1.25 -2.83 16.96
C THR A 140 -1.11 -1.38 16.50
N ASN A 141 0.12 -0.86 16.47
CA ASN A 141 0.36 0.57 16.31
C ASN A 141 0.80 0.98 14.90
N VAL A 142 1.13 0.05 14.01
CA VAL A 142 1.50 0.42 12.63
C VAL A 142 0.35 1.18 11.96
N PRO A 143 0.57 2.42 11.48
CA PRO A 143 -0.48 3.22 10.90
C PRO A 143 -0.85 2.71 9.50
N TYR A 144 -2.13 2.83 9.16
CA TYR A 144 -2.64 2.64 7.81
C TYR A 144 -3.18 3.98 7.32
N TYR A 145 -2.90 4.32 6.06
CA TYR A 145 -3.59 5.38 5.36
C TYR A 145 -4.71 4.77 4.51
N HIS A 146 -5.64 5.61 4.10
CA HIS A 146 -6.68 5.25 3.14
C HIS A 146 -6.58 6.22 1.96
N ASP A 147 -6.83 5.69 0.77
CA ASP A 147 -6.96 6.46 -0.45
C ASP A 147 -8.07 5.84 -1.28
N THR A 148 -8.82 6.69 -1.96
CA THR A 148 -9.86 6.30 -2.90
C THR A 148 -9.36 6.51 -4.32
N ARG A 149 -9.52 5.48 -5.17
CA ARG A 149 -9.25 5.59 -6.61
C ARG A 149 -10.52 5.96 -7.34
N VAL A 150 -10.52 7.13 -7.98
CA VAL A 150 -11.63 7.59 -8.82
C VAL A 150 -11.36 7.16 -10.24
N ILE A 151 -12.32 6.52 -10.90
CA ILE A 151 -12.20 6.07 -12.29
C ILE A 151 -13.19 6.86 -13.16
N LEU A 152 -12.67 7.58 -14.13
CA LEU A 152 -13.45 8.42 -15.05
C LEU A 152 -13.33 7.87 -16.46
N GLN A 153 -14.45 7.51 -17.07
CA GLN A 153 -14.47 7.01 -18.44
C GLN A 153 -15.23 7.98 -19.36
N SER A 154 -14.56 8.44 -20.41
CA SER A 154 -15.15 9.26 -21.46
C SER A 154 -15.47 8.41 -22.70
N ARG A 155 -16.35 8.92 -23.58
CA ARG A 155 -16.63 8.30 -24.88
C ARG A 155 -15.42 8.32 -25.82
N THR A 156 -14.59 9.35 -25.70
CA THR A 156 -13.38 9.59 -26.50
C THR A 156 -12.27 10.18 -25.64
N PRO A 157 -10.98 9.88 -25.91
CA PRO A 157 -9.86 10.58 -25.29
C PRO A 157 -9.71 12.00 -25.88
N PHE A 158 -10.68 12.87 -25.61
CA PHE A 158 -10.84 14.18 -26.26
C PHE A 158 -9.61 15.09 -26.09
N TRP A 159 -8.91 14.97 -24.96
CA TRP A 159 -7.66 15.67 -24.69
C TRP A 159 -6.58 15.45 -25.76
N ASN A 160 -6.54 14.29 -26.43
CA ASN A 160 -5.60 14.06 -27.53
C ASN A 160 -5.88 14.95 -28.75
N ARG A 161 -7.17 15.14 -29.09
CA ARG A 161 -7.59 16.03 -30.18
C ARG A 161 -7.30 17.48 -29.81
N ASP A 162 -7.53 17.82 -28.55
CA ASP A 162 -7.41 19.19 -28.05
C ASP A 162 -5.94 19.56 -27.74
N GLY A 163 -4.99 18.63 -27.89
CA GLY A 163 -3.57 18.85 -27.62
C GLY A 163 -3.26 19.06 -26.14
N LEU A 164 -4.12 18.57 -25.25
CA LEU A 164 -4.01 18.76 -23.80
C LEU A 164 -3.45 17.51 -23.13
N SER A 165 -2.65 17.72 -22.08
CA SER A 165 -2.34 16.65 -21.13
C SER A 165 -3.56 16.41 -20.24
N PRO A 166 -4.03 15.15 -20.10
CA PRO A 166 -5.05 14.84 -19.12
C PRO A 166 -4.49 14.67 -17.70
N ASN A 167 -3.16 14.64 -17.53
CA ASN A 167 -2.54 14.55 -16.21
C ASN A 167 -2.59 15.91 -15.54
N MET A 168 -3.21 15.99 -14.36
CA MET A 168 -3.44 17.23 -13.62
C MET A 168 -3.31 16.99 -12.12
N GLU A 169 -2.70 17.95 -11.42
CA GLU A 169 -2.63 18.05 -9.96
C GLU A 169 -3.60 19.16 -9.53
N PHE A 170 -4.53 18.86 -8.63
CA PHE A 170 -5.48 19.84 -8.09
C PHE A 170 -5.10 20.25 -6.66
N GLY A 171 -4.42 19.37 -5.91
CA GLY A 171 -4.02 19.65 -4.53
C GLY A 171 -5.18 19.68 -3.53
N GLU A 172 -6.36 19.17 -3.90
CA GLU A 172 -7.54 19.12 -3.05
C GLU A 172 -7.82 17.69 -2.57
N SER A 173 -8.32 17.54 -1.33
CA SER A 173 -8.62 16.22 -0.75
C SER A 173 -9.76 15.48 -1.46
N SER A 174 -10.63 16.22 -2.15
CA SER A 174 -11.74 15.71 -2.97
C SER A 174 -11.24 14.97 -4.21
N LEU A 175 -10.09 15.40 -4.77
CA LEU A 175 -9.42 14.81 -5.91
C LEU A 175 -8.01 15.41 -6.00
N TYR A 176 -7.00 14.71 -5.52
CA TYR A 176 -5.63 15.22 -5.47
C TYR A 176 -5.06 15.42 -6.87
N HIS A 177 -5.19 14.39 -7.69
CA HIS A 177 -4.65 14.35 -9.05
C HIS A 177 -5.40 13.34 -9.90
N VAL A 178 -5.32 13.54 -11.21
CA VAL A 178 -5.76 12.58 -12.22
C VAL A 178 -4.63 12.30 -13.20
N TRP A 179 -4.59 11.09 -13.72
CA TRP A 179 -3.66 10.67 -14.76
C TRP A 179 -4.35 9.80 -15.78
N ARG A 180 -3.79 9.79 -16.99
CA ARG A 180 -4.21 8.90 -18.06
C ARG A 180 -3.95 7.44 -17.69
N ALA A 181 -4.95 6.60 -17.89
CA ALA A 181 -4.88 5.16 -17.65
C ALA A 181 -5.24 4.36 -18.91
N SER A 182 -4.81 3.10 -18.93
CA SER A 182 -5.22 2.08 -19.90
C SER A 182 -4.99 2.42 -21.38
N GLU A 183 -3.85 3.06 -21.68
CA GLU A 183 -3.47 3.43 -23.05
C GLU A 183 -3.17 2.22 -23.93
N GLU A 184 -2.83 1.11 -23.31
CA GLU A 184 -2.60 -0.18 -23.95
C GLU A 184 -3.89 -0.87 -24.43
N VAL A 185 -5.05 -0.42 -23.94
CA VAL A 185 -6.35 -1.01 -24.30
C VAL A 185 -6.81 -0.42 -25.63
N LYS A 186 -6.99 -1.28 -26.64
CA LYS A 186 -7.54 -0.89 -27.95
C LYS A 186 -9.02 -0.55 -27.81
N THR A 187 -9.33 0.74 -27.65
CA THR A 187 -10.70 1.24 -27.52
C THR A 187 -10.80 2.67 -28.03
N THR A 188 -12.01 3.13 -28.35
CA THR A 188 -12.29 4.53 -28.64
C THR A 188 -12.46 5.37 -27.37
N ARG A 189 -12.59 4.74 -26.20
CA ARG A 189 -12.87 5.41 -24.92
C ARG A 189 -11.60 5.99 -24.30
N GLY A 190 -11.77 7.06 -23.52
CA GLY A 190 -10.72 7.58 -22.66
C GLY A 190 -10.93 7.10 -21.22
N LEU A 191 -9.83 6.76 -20.53
CA LEU A 191 -9.86 6.42 -19.12
C LEU A 191 -8.87 7.31 -18.36
N LEU A 192 -9.36 7.96 -17.31
CA LEU A 192 -8.53 8.62 -16.31
C LEU A 192 -8.72 7.90 -14.98
N ALA A 193 -7.63 7.75 -14.26
CA ALA A 193 -7.64 7.37 -12.87
C ALA A 193 -7.24 8.58 -12.03
N GLY A 194 -7.81 8.68 -10.83
CA GLY A 194 -7.52 9.75 -9.89
C GLY A 194 -7.37 9.21 -8.47
N THR A 195 -6.79 10.03 -7.61
CA THR A 195 -6.66 9.74 -6.17
C THR A 195 -7.39 10.80 -5.38
N ALA A 196 -8.15 10.40 -4.39
CA ALA A 196 -8.82 11.27 -3.43
C ALA A 196 -8.69 10.66 -2.03
N SER A 197 -8.86 11.45 -0.98
CA SER A 197 -9.04 10.86 0.37
C SER A 197 -10.28 9.96 0.39
N GLY A 198 -11.35 10.42 -0.28
CA GLY A 198 -12.67 9.81 -0.20
C GLY A 198 -13.34 10.05 1.14
N ALA A 199 -14.50 9.42 1.34
CA ALA A 199 -15.31 9.58 2.56
C ALA A 199 -14.95 8.60 3.69
N GLY A 200 -14.03 7.66 3.43
CA GLY A 200 -13.64 6.63 4.39
C GLY A 200 -12.69 7.14 5.46
N THR A 201 -12.48 6.32 6.49
CA THR A 201 -11.32 6.43 7.37
C THR A 201 -10.46 5.18 7.19
N ALA A 202 -9.20 5.24 7.60
CA ALA A 202 -8.34 4.06 7.63
C ALA A 202 -8.99 2.91 8.44
N ASP A 203 -9.73 3.25 9.50
CA ASP A 203 -10.39 2.29 10.37
C ASP A 203 -11.68 1.70 9.79
N GLY A 204 -12.42 2.46 8.98
CA GLY A 204 -13.69 2.04 8.38
C GLY A 204 -13.59 1.20 7.10
N ALA A 205 -12.41 1.00 6.53
CA ALA A 205 -12.22 0.33 5.24
C ALA A 205 -12.11 -1.22 5.32
N LEU A 206 -12.79 -1.87 6.27
CA LEU A 206 -12.81 -3.33 6.45
C LEU A 206 -13.90 -4.01 5.59
#